data_AF-A0A0V0ZP44-F1
#
_entry.id   AF-A0A0V0ZP44-F1
#
_cell.length_a   1.000
_cell.length_b   1.000
_cell.length_c   1.000
_cell.angle_alpha   90.00
_cell.angle_beta   90.00
_cell.angle_gamma   90.00
#
_symmetry.space_group_name_H-M   'P 1'
#
loop_
_entity.id
_entity.type
_entity.pdbx_description
1 polymer ?
#
loop_
_entity_poly.entity_id
_entity_poly.type
_entity_poly.pdbx_seq_one_letter_code
_entity_poly.pdbx_strand_id
1 'polypeptide(L)'
;MAQLGPPARWLKCPRKGDVVAGIFLPFKTPLSAQYNDSVPEEHRFTPNMVLQSEYSDKTIGLWIDLTNTTRFYSRDEIERHGVVYKKINCKGFGECPSQQTVNEFVNLCQEHLELNPGSIIAVHCTHGFNRTGFLICSYLVVVNDWSIDAAASEFARARPPGIYKQDYLDEIFKRFDEEEATPIAPTLPVWSGVEDEETGETSGSVKVAAYANGIPSSTQVTDHDTIRRIQQFCGNICHYDGKAFPGAQPVSMDRNNINLLAQELYKVSWKADGTRYMMLIDNENAVFMIDRKNNIFSVPGLSFFLPDLSASPKQTLVDGELVLDKLNGVIYPRYLIYDVMAINGTSVVNLSYYDRERIIQKEIIDPRNLALQKGKLDKSREPFGVRRKDFYDISCVEKLLGPKFLEAVLHETDGVVFQPVNDPYRGGSSPKLLKWKPPELNSVDFLLHIKKDTRPGSLGTLIGHLMVTGLHAPFDYIKMTKDLMKYDGKIIECTVADGAWKFLRERTDKDSPNSYQTAQAVKESIRFPVTQSDLLKFVKEHSYRPF
;
A
#
# COMPACT_ATOMS: atom_id res chain seq x y z
N MET A 1 -20.50 -22.74 -37.56
CA MET A 1 -19.79 -21.56 -37.02
C MET A 1 -20.04 -21.56 -35.53
N ALA A 2 -19.00 -21.55 -34.69
CA ALA A 2 -19.18 -21.58 -33.24
C ALA A 2 -20.01 -20.37 -32.79
N GLN A 3 -21.12 -20.61 -32.12
CA GLN A 3 -22.00 -19.57 -31.60
C GLN A 3 -21.22 -18.86 -30.48
N LEU A 4 -20.75 -17.65 -30.74
CA LEU A 4 -20.03 -16.85 -29.74
C LEU A 4 -20.98 -16.50 -28.61
N GLY A 5 -20.78 -17.07 -27.42
CA GLY A 5 -21.60 -16.80 -26.23
C GLY A 5 -21.56 -15.34 -25.72
N PRO A 6 -22.29 -15.05 -24.64
CA PRO A 6 -22.29 -13.72 -24.01
C PRO A 6 -20.87 -13.30 -23.57
N PRO A 7 -20.58 -12.00 -23.41
CA PRO A 7 -19.28 -11.55 -22.92
C PRO A 7 -18.93 -12.16 -21.56
N ALA A 8 -17.64 -12.41 -21.32
CA ALA A 8 -17.17 -12.88 -20.02
C ALA A 8 -17.64 -11.95 -18.88
N ARG A 9 -18.07 -12.54 -17.76
CA ARG A 9 -18.55 -11.82 -16.56
C ARG A 9 -19.78 -10.92 -16.81
N TRP A 10 -20.54 -11.16 -17.89
CA TRP A 10 -21.70 -10.34 -18.24
C TRP A 10 -23.00 -10.76 -17.53
N LEU A 11 -23.18 -12.06 -17.26
CA LEU A 11 -24.44 -12.60 -16.74
C LEU A 11 -24.84 -11.96 -15.41
N LYS A 12 -23.95 -12.03 -14.42
CA LYS A 12 -24.17 -11.48 -13.07
C LYS A 12 -24.03 -9.95 -13.03
N CYS A 13 -23.45 -9.31 -14.06
CA CYS A 13 -23.30 -7.85 -14.13
C CYS A 13 -24.67 -7.14 -14.05
N PRO A 14 -24.84 -6.12 -13.19
CA PRO A 14 -26.07 -5.34 -13.10
C PRO A 14 -26.43 -4.71 -14.44
N ARG A 15 -27.71 -4.75 -14.79
CA ARG A 15 -28.24 -4.31 -16.09
C ARG A 15 -27.91 -2.85 -16.39
N LYS A 16 -28.32 -1.92 -15.52
CA LYS A 16 -28.14 -0.47 -15.66
C LYS A 16 -27.87 0.20 -14.30
N GLY A 17 -27.28 1.39 -14.31
CA GLY A 17 -27.22 2.28 -13.15
C GLY A 17 -28.34 3.30 -13.18
N ASP A 18 -28.25 4.27 -12.29
CA ASP A 18 -29.09 5.46 -12.26
C ASP A 18 -28.55 6.54 -13.21
N VAL A 19 -29.36 7.57 -13.45
CA VAL A 19 -28.96 8.70 -14.29
C VAL A 19 -27.94 9.56 -13.54
N VAL A 20 -26.73 9.67 -14.11
CA VAL A 20 -25.61 10.48 -13.63
C VAL A 20 -25.84 11.93 -14.02
N ALA A 21 -25.82 12.84 -13.03
CA ALA A 21 -26.00 14.28 -13.23
C ALA A 21 -27.28 14.68 -14.00
N GLY A 22 -28.29 13.80 -14.05
CA GLY A 22 -29.52 14.01 -14.83
C GLY A 22 -29.34 13.98 -16.35
N ILE A 23 -28.19 13.53 -16.85
CA ILE A 23 -27.80 13.53 -18.28
C ILE A 23 -27.49 12.13 -18.79
N PHE A 24 -26.67 11.35 -18.08
CA PHE A 24 -26.12 10.09 -18.62
C PHE A 24 -26.70 8.86 -17.94
N LEU A 25 -27.10 7.86 -18.72
CA LEU A 25 -27.47 6.55 -18.22
C LEU A 25 -26.38 5.51 -18.54
N PRO A 26 -25.60 5.04 -17.55
CA PRO A 26 -24.63 3.97 -17.74
C PRO A 26 -25.26 2.58 -17.60
N PHE A 27 -24.95 1.68 -18.53
CA PHE A 27 -25.49 0.31 -18.51
C PHE A 27 -24.52 -0.70 -19.14
N LYS A 28 -24.74 -2.00 -18.91
CA LYS A 28 -23.96 -3.06 -19.59
C LYS A 28 -24.44 -3.22 -21.03
N THR A 29 -23.63 -3.79 -21.92
CA THR A 29 -24.09 -4.02 -23.31
C THR A 29 -25.33 -4.92 -23.31
N PRO A 30 -26.45 -4.56 -23.95
CA PRO A 30 -27.55 -5.48 -24.12
C PRO A 30 -27.19 -6.57 -25.14
N LEU A 31 -27.96 -7.65 -25.15
CA LEU A 31 -27.82 -8.76 -26.08
C LEU A 31 -29.15 -8.96 -26.82
N SER A 32 -29.07 -9.18 -28.14
CA SER A 32 -30.24 -9.51 -28.96
C SER A 32 -30.72 -10.94 -28.70
N ALA A 33 -31.90 -11.27 -29.26
CA ALA A 33 -32.55 -12.56 -29.06
C ALA A 33 -31.69 -13.76 -29.50
N GLN A 34 -30.67 -13.57 -30.34
CA GLN A 34 -29.75 -14.63 -30.77
C GLN A 34 -28.92 -15.23 -29.62
N TYR A 35 -28.88 -14.56 -28.45
CA TYR A 35 -28.19 -15.03 -27.25
C TYR A 35 -29.14 -15.75 -26.27
N ASN A 36 -30.44 -15.83 -26.55
CA ASN A 36 -31.44 -16.34 -25.61
C ASN A 36 -31.23 -17.81 -25.22
N ASP A 37 -30.65 -18.61 -26.12
CA ASP A 37 -30.32 -20.02 -25.86
C ASP A 37 -29.09 -20.18 -24.95
N SER A 38 -28.23 -19.15 -24.89
CA SER A 38 -26.98 -19.14 -24.10
C SER A 38 -27.07 -18.27 -22.83
N VAL A 39 -28.20 -17.59 -22.61
CA VAL A 39 -28.41 -16.66 -21.49
C VAL A 39 -29.70 -17.04 -20.76
N PRO A 40 -29.61 -17.48 -19.49
CA PRO A 40 -30.77 -17.75 -18.65
C PRO A 40 -31.74 -16.56 -18.61
N GLU A 41 -33.03 -16.83 -18.56
CA GLU A 41 -34.09 -15.82 -18.69
C GLU A 41 -33.94 -14.69 -17.68
N GLU A 42 -33.59 -15.04 -16.44
CA GLU A 42 -33.35 -14.12 -15.33
C GLU A 42 -32.20 -13.12 -15.59
N HIS A 43 -31.26 -13.47 -16.48
CA HIS A 43 -30.10 -12.66 -16.84
C HIS A 43 -30.24 -11.94 -18.19
N ARG A 44 -31.31 -12.20 -18.94
CA ARG A 44 -31.56 -11.55 -20.24
C ARG A 44 -31.64 -10.03 -20.07
N PHE A 45 -31.07 -9.31 -21.02
CA PHE A 45 -31.06 -7.85 -21.04
C PHE A 45 -30.99 -7.37 -22.48
N THR A 46 -32.14 -7.01 -23.05
CA THR A 46 -32.28 -6.62 -24.45
C THR A 46 -32.26 -5.10 -24.59
N PRO A 47 -32.01 -4.55 -25.80
CA PRO A 47 -32.07 -3.11 -26.01
C PRO A 47 -33.42 -2.50 -25.61
N ASN A 48 -34.50 -3.23 -25.89
CA ASN A 48 -35.86 -2.80 -25.55
C ASN A 48 -36.07 -2.60 -24.04
N MET A 49 -35.42 -3.40 -23.19
CA MET A 49 -35.50 -3.22 -21.73
C MET A 49 -34.88 -1.89 -21.26
N VAL A 50 -33.91 -1.36 -22.00
CA VAL A 50 -33.31 -0.05 -21.72
C VAL A 50 -34.25 1.06 -22.19
N LEU A 51 -34.82 0.92 -23.39
CA LEU A 51 -35.68 1.92 -24.03
C LEU A 51 -37.05 2.06 -23.35
N GLN A 52 -37.59 0.98 -22.78
CA GLN A 52 -38.90 0.95 -22.11
C GLN A 52 -38.84 1.29 -20.62
N SER A 53 -37.66 1.56 -20.08
CA SER A 53 -37.53 1.97 -18.69
C SER A 53 -38.00 3.41 -18.48
N GLU A 54 -38.67 3.68 -17.37
CA GLU A 54 -39.03 5.04 -16.97
C GLU A 54 -37.82 5.75 -16.35
N TYR A 55 -37.50 6.95 -16.85
CA TYR A 55 -36.39 7.79 -16.39
C TYR A 55 -36.90 9.18 -15.97
N SER A 56 -37.88 9.20 -15.05
CA SER A 56 -38.68 10.42 -14.76
C SER A 56 -39.36 10.95 -16.03
N ASP A 57 -39.45 12.26 -16.23
CA ASP A 57 -40.06 12.89 -17.41
C ASP A 57 -39.15 12.92 -18.66
N LYS A 58 -38.01 12.21 -18.65
CA LYS A 58 -37.01 12.25 -19.73
C LYS A 58 -36.98 10.94 -20.53
N THR A 59 -36.69 11.06 -21.83
CA THR A 59 -36.52 9.93 -22.75
C THR A 59 -35.08 9.83 -23.25
N ILE A 60 -34.66 8.62 -23.64
CA ILE A 60 -33.34 8.42 -24.25
C ILE A 60 -33.36 9.01 -25.67
N GLY A 61 -32.53 10.01 -25.93
CA GLY A 61 -32.41 10.64 -27.26
C GLY A 61 -31.18 10.18 -28.05
N LEU A 62 -30.13 9.77 -27.33
CA LEU A 62 -28.86 9.34 -27.91
C LEU A 62 -28.36 8.06 -27.22
N TRP A 63 -27.85 7.14 -28.02
CA TRP A 63 -27.28 5.86 -27.61
C TRP A 63 -25.84 5.76 -28.08
N ILE A 64 -24.90 5.66 -27.13
CA ILE A 64 -23.46 5.60 -27.37
C ILE A 64 -22.93 4.20 -27.02
N ASP A 65 -22.45 3.49 -28.04
CA ASP A 65 -21.81 2.19 -27.93
C ASP A 65 -20.28 2.31 -28.00
N LEU A 66 -19.60 1.98 -26.89
CA LEU A 66 -18.15 2.02 -26.75
C LEU A 66 -17.46 0.67 -27.00
N THR A 67 -18.21 -0.36 -27.39
CA THR A 67 -17.66 -1.69 -27.65
C THR A 67 -16.91 -1.74 -28.98
N ASN A 68 -15.86 -2.55 -29.06
CA ASN A 68 -15.10 -2.75 -30.31
C ASN A 68 -15.65 -3.94 -31.12
N THR A 69 -16.97 -4.10 -31.14
CA THR A 69 -17.65 -5.16 -31.89
C THR A 69 -19.10 -4.76 -32.15
N THR A 70 -19.72 -5.30 -33.19
CA THR A 70 -21.13 -5.08 -33.54
C THR A 70 -21.98 -6.32 -33.32
N ARG A 71 -21.41 -7.37 -32.69
CA ARG A 71 -22.06 -8.69 -32.59
C ARG A 71 -23.23 -8.76 -31.60
N PHE A 72 -23.37 -7.79 -30.69
CA PHE A 72 -24.24 -7.94 -29.52
C PHE A 72 -25.72 -7.66 -29.81
N TYR A 73 -26.02 -6.65 -30.63
CA TYR A 73 -27.36 -6.27 -31.04
C TYR A 73 -27.27 -5.40 -32.31
N SER A 74 -28.38 -5.27 -33.06
CA SER A 74 -28.39 -4.40 -34.25
C SER A 74 -28.67 -2.96 -33.87
N ARG A 75 -27.95 -2.01 -34.50
CA ARG A 75 -28.25 -0.57 -34.38
C ARG A 75 -29.69 -0.23 -34.81
N ASP A 76 -30.24 -1.00 -35.75
CA ASP A 76 -31.58 -0.77 -36.28
C ASP A 76 -32.66 -0.96 -35.20
N GLU A 77 -32.39 -1.77 -34.17
CA GLU A 77 -33.30 -1.96 -33.03
C GLU A 77 -33.42 -0.67 -32.19
N ILE A 78 -32.35 0.12 -32.14
CA ILE A 78 -32.30 1.40 -31.42
C ILE A 78 -32.95 2.49 -32.25
N GLU A 79 -32.55 2.59 -33.52
CA GLU A 79 -32.99 3.66 -34.43
C GLU A 79 -34.49 3.57 -34.75
N ARG A 80 -35.08 2.37 -34.75
CA ARG A 80 -36.54 2.17 -34.88
C ARG A 80 -37.36 2.82 -33.76
N HIS A 81 -36.76 3.10 -32.61
CA HIS A 81 -37.41 3.80 -31.49
C HIS A 81 -37.18 5.32 -31.53
N GLY A 82 -36.66 5.85 -32.65
CA GLY A 82 -36.36 7.28 -32.81
C GLY A 82 -35.12 7.75 -32.04
N VAL A 83 -34.29 6.83 -31.53
CA VAL A 83 -33.08 7.14 -30.77
C VAL A 83 -31.88 7.18 -31.71
N VAL A 84 -31.08 8.24 -31.62
CA VAL A 84 -29.85 8.37 -32.42
C VAL A 84 -28.82 7.36 -31.91
N TYR A 85 -28.26 6.52 -32.80
CA TYR A 85 -27.20 5.57 -32.44
C TYR A 85 -25.83 6.03 -32.92
N LYS A 86 -24.84 6.03 -32.02
CA LYS A 86 -23.45 6.35 -32.32
C LYS A 86 -22.51 5.32 -31.71
N LYS A 87 -21.52 4.90 -32.47
CA LYS A 87 -20.48 3.97 -32.04
C LYS A 87 -19.14 4.69 -32.01
N ILE A 88 -18.50 4.70 -30.84
CA ILE A 88 -17.16 5.26 -30.65
C ILE A 88 -16.22 4.09 -30.38
N ASN A 89 -15.44 3.73 -31.40
CA ASN A 89 -14.57 2.54 -31.35
C ASN A 89 -13.35 2.81 -30.45
N CYS A 90 -13.47 2.48 -29.16
CA CYS A 90 -12.34 2.44 -28.25
C CYS A 90 -11.48 1.19 -28.56
N LYS A 91 -10.15 1.34 -28.68
CA LYS A 91 -9.21 0.21 -28.84
C LYS A 91 -9.40 -0.83 -27.72
N GLY A 92 -9.26 -2.11 -28.05
CA GLY A 92 -9.52 -3.23 -27.14
C GLY A 92 -8.40 -3.48 -26.12
N PHE A 93 -8.78 -4.02 -24.95
CA PHE A 93 -7.96 -4.47 -23.80
C PHE A 93 -6.91 -3.49 -23.25
N GLY A 94 -7.19 -2.94 -22.07
CA GLY A 94 -6.19 -2.33 -21.18
C GLY A 94 -5.91 -0.86 -21.41
N GLU A 95 -6.25 -0.30 -22.58
CA GLU A 95 -5.98 1.11 -22.88
C GLU A 95 -7.13 2.04 -22.42
N CYS A 96 -6.76 3.18 -21.84
CA CYS A 96 -7.67 4.26 -21.47
C CYS A 96 -8.08 5.08 -22.73
N PRO A 97 -9.29 5.68 -22.77
CA PRO A 97 -9.71 6.51 -23.90
C PRO A 97 -8.71 7.66 -24.17
N SER A 98 -8.27 7.82 -25.42
CA SER A 98 -7.35 8.90 -25.80
C SER A 98 -8.02 10.27 -25.71
N GLN A 99 -7.24 11.35 -25.69
CA GLN A 99 -7.78 12.70 -25.70
C GLN A 99 -8.68 12.96 -26.93
N GLN A 100 -8.35 12.37 -28.08
CA GLN A 100 -9.18 12.46 -29.29
C GLN A 100 -10.56 11.81 -29.08
N THR A 101 -10.60 10.63 -28.45
CA THR A 101 -11.86 9.94 -28.14
C THR A 101 -12.69 10.70 -27.12
N VAL A 102 -12.05 11.32 -26.12
CA VAL A 102 -12.74 12.20 -25.16
C VAL A 102 -13.38 13.38 -25.87
N ASN A 103 -12.63 14.07 -26.74
CA ASN A 103 -13.15 15.22 -27.49
C ASN A 103 -14.31 14.82 -28.43
N GLU A 104 -14.21 13.68 -29.11
CA GLU A 104 -15.30 13.15 -29.94
C GLU A 104 -16.57 12.88 -29.11
N PHE A 105 -16.41 12.22 -27.96
CA PHE A 105 -17.53 11.96 -27.04
C PHE A 105 -18.16 13.26 -26.54
N VAL A 106 -17.34 14.23 -26.13
CA VAL A 106 -17.81 15.52 -25.59
C VAL A 106 -18.60 16.29 -26.64
N ASN A 107 -18.04 16.47 -27.84
CA ASN A 107 -18.69 17.19 -28.92
C ASN A 107 -20.03 16.55 -29.30
N LEU A 108 -20.07 15.21 -29.41
CA LEU A 108 -21.29 14.49 -29.73
C LEU A 108 -22.38 14.69 -28.66
N CYS A 109 -22.01 14.66 -27.39
CA CYS A 109 -22.96 14.85 -26.29
C CYS A 109 -23.49 16.28 -26.24
N GLN A 110 -22.63 17.29 -26.44
CA GLN A 110 -23.03 18.69 -26.47
C GLN A 110 -24.00 18.97 -27.63
N GLU A 111 -23.65 18.58 -28.85
CA GLU A 111 -24.50 18.77 -30.04
C GLU A 111 -25.89 18.14 -29.84
N HIS A 112 -25.95 16.94 -29.23
CA HIS A 112 -27.23 16.29 -28.97
C HIS A 112 -28.08 17.03 -27.94
N LEU A 113 -27.48 17.45 -26.82
CA LEU A 113 -28.20 18.11 -25.72
C LEU A 113 -28.63 19.53 -26.08
N GLU A 114 -27.89 20.23 -26.94
CA GLU A 114 -28.29 21.52 -27.50
C GLU A 114 -29.56 21.39 -28.36
N LEU A 115 -29.65 20.33 -29.17
CA LEU A 115 -30.82 20.06 -30.00
C LEU A 115 -31.98 19.43 -29.22
N ASN A 116 -31.70 18.72 -28.12
CA ASN A 116 -32.67 17.93 -27.37
C ASN A 116 -32.47 18.08 -25.84
N PRO A 117 -32.72 19.27 -25.25
CA PRO A 117 -32.38 19.58 -23.86
C PRO A 117 -33.13 18.74 -22.80
N GLY A 118 -34.23 18.08 -23.20
CA GLY A 118 -35.03 17.20 -22.34
C GLY A 118 -34.65 15.72 -22.42
N SER A 119 -33.70 15.32 -23.27
CA SER A 119 -33.31 13.92 -23.43
C SER A 119 -32.20 13.51 -22.45
N ILE A 120 -32.03 12.20 -22.29
CA ILE A 120 -30.86 11.60 -21.65
C ILE A 120 -30.02 10.84 -22.69
N ILE A 121 -28.73 10.69 -22.38
CA ILE A 121 -27.76 9.97 -23.21
C ILE A 121 -27.47 8.62 -22.57
N ALA A 122 -27.81 7.54 -23.25
CA ALA A 122 -27.51 6.18 -22.84
C ALA A 122 -26.10 5.81 -23.31
N VAL A 123 -25.19 5.46 -22.38
CA VAL A 123 -23.80 5.11 -22.70
C VAL A 123 -23.45 3.73 -22.15
N HIS A 124 -22.87 2.86 -22.99
CA HIS A 124 -22.38 1.58 -22.53
C HIS A 124 -21.04 1.19 -23.15
N CYS A 125 -20.29 0.37 -22.41
CA CYS A 125 -19.23 -0.48 -22.95
C CYS A 125 -19.66 -1.94 -22.79
N THR A 126 -18.74 -2.88 -22.56
CA THR A 126 -19.12 -4.29 -22.30
C THR A 126 -19.90 -4.42 -20.98
N HIS A 127 -19.37 -3.86 -19.88
CA HIS A 127 -19.98 -3.96 -18.55
C HIS A 127 -20.60 -2.63 -18.07
N GLY A 128 -20.25 -1.50 -18.69
CA GLY A 128 -20.83 -0.19 -18.35
C GLY A 128 -20.18 0.51 -17.15
N PHE A 129 -18.89 0.28 -16.89
CA PHE A 129 -18.18 0.84 -15.73
C PHE A 129 -16.94 1.65 -16.14
N ASN A 130 -15.81 1.01 -16.47
CA ASN A 130 -14.53 1.75 -16.63
C ASN A 130 -14.51 2.74 -17.81
N ARG A 131 -14.67 2.26 -19.06
CA ARG A 131 -14.71 3.13 -20.25
C ARG A 131 -15.89 4.11 -20.23
N THR A 132 -17.04 3.63 -19.76
CA THR A 132 -18.26 4.42 -19.64
C THR A 132 -18.09 5.55 -18.63
N GLY A 133 -17.60 5.22 -17.43
CA GLY A 133 -17.31 6.18 -16.37
C GLY A 133 -16.23 7.16 -16.76
N PHE A 134 -15.15 6.71 -17.39
CA PHE A 134 -14.07 7.60 -17.85
C PHE A 134 -14.60 8.71 -18.76
N LEU A 135 -15.41 8.37 -19.77
CA LEU A 135 -15.95 9.35 -20.71
C LEU A 135 -17.02 10.24 -20.08
N ILE A 136 -17.91 9.68 -19.24
CA ILE A 136 -18.92 10.46 -18.52
C ILE A 136 -18.25 11.45 -17.56
N CYS A 137 -17.29 11.01 -16.74
CA CYS A 137 -16.56 11.89 -15.83
C CYS A 137 -15.80 12.97 -16.59
N SER A 138 -15.14 12.62 -17.70
CA SER A 138 -14.44 13.60 -18.55
C SER A 138 -15.39 14.68 -19.09
N TYR A 139 -16.61 14.31 -19.48
CA TYR A 139 -17.62 15.28 -19.91
C TYR A 139 -18.03 16.22 -18.77
N LEU A 140 -18.32 15.69 -17.58
CA LEU A 140 -18.74 16.51 -16.43
C LEU A 140 -17.65 17.51 -16.03
N VAL A 141 -16.38 17.12 -16.11
CA VAL A 141 -15.25 18.02 -15.84
C VAL A 141 -15.13 19.09 -16.93
N VAL A 142 -15.15 18.70 -18.21
CA VAL A 142 -14.87 19.60 -19.34
C VAL A 142 -16.03 20.55 -19.67
N VAL A 143 -17.28 20.11 -19.48
CA VAL A 143 -18.49 20.85 -19.92
C VAL A 143 -19.28 21.43 -18.76
N ASN A 144 -19.33 20.74 -17.62
CA ASN A 144 -20.11 21.19 -16.47
C ASN A 144 -19.26 21.81 -15.36
N ASP A 145 -17.93 21.95 -15.55
CA ASP A 145 -16.96 22.50 -14.61
C ASP A 145 -16.94 21.76 -13.25
N TRP A 146 -17.16 20.44 -13.25
CA TRP A 146 -17.05 19.64 -12.03
C TRP A 146 -15.60 19.33 -11.70
N SER A 147 -15.28 19.19 -10.41
CA SER A 147 -14.02 18.53 -10.01
C SER A 147 -14.07 17.05 -10.38
N ILE A 148 -12.91 16.45 -10.71
CA ILE A 148 -12.83 15.04 -11.07
C ILE A 148 -13.30 14.13 -9.92
N ASP A 149 -13.03 14.51 -8.67
CA ASP A 149 -13.57 13.83 -7.48
C ASP A 149 -15.10 13.80 -7.44
N ALA A 150 -15.74 14.95 -7.71
CA ALA A 150 -17.20 15.05 -7.71
C ALA A 150 -17.80 14.22 -8.85
N ALA A 151 -17.18 14.26 -10.03
CA ALA A 151 -17.62 13.50 -11.20
C ALA A 151 -17.49 11.98 -10.96
N ALA A 152 -16.34 11.53 -10.44
CA ALA A 152 -16.10 10.12 -10.11
C ALA A 152 -17.03 9.62 -8.99
N SER A 153 -17.27 10.44 -7.97
CA SER A 153 -18.17 10.13 -6.85
C SER A 153 -19.63 10.01 -7.30
N GLU A 154 -20.10 10.92 -8.14
CA GLU A 154 -21.46 10.87 -8.69
C GLU A 154 -21.65 9.67 -9.63
N PHE A 155 -20.64 9.36 -10.45
CA PHE A 155 -20.67 8.14 -11.26
C PHE A 155 -20.69 6.88 -10.38
N ALA A 156 -19.90 6.82 -9.30
CA ALA A 156 -19.89 5.70 -8.37
C ALA A 156 -21.22 5.55 -7.63
N ARG A 157 -21.87 6.66 -7.25
CA ARG A 157 -23.20 6.67 -6.62
C ARG A 157 -24.25 6.10 -7.57
N ALA A 158 -24.29 6.58 -8.82
CA ALA A 158 -25.27 6.17 -9.81
C ALA A 158 -24.99 4.76 -10.39
N ARG A 159 -23.73 4.33 -10.42
CA ARG A 159 -23.31 3.02 -10.96
C ARG A 159 -22.32 2.33 -10.03
N PRO A 160 -22.75 1.84 -8.84
CA PRO A 160 -21.84 1.25 -7.86
C PRO A 160 -21.04 0.04 -8.41
N PRO A 161 -19.71 0.00 -8.20
CA PRO A 161 -18.92 0.86 -7.33
C PRO A 161 -18.27 2.07 -8.04
N GLY A 162 -18.58 2.30 -9.32
CA GLY A 162 -17.92 3.30 -10.17
C GLY A 162 -16.84 2.70 -11.06
N ILE A 163 -15.83 3.50 -11.41
CA ILE A 163 -14.65 3.03 -12.15
C ILE A 163 -13.82 2.17 -11.19
N TYR A 164 -13.64 0.89 -11.51
CA TYR A 164 -12.98 -0.10 -10.63
C TYR A 164 -11.63 -0.59 -11.16
N LYS A 165 -11.09 0.04 -12.21
CA LYS A 165 -9.73 -0.21 -12.71
C LYS A 165 -8.86 1.00 -12.41
N GLN A 166 -7.75 0.77 -11.70
CA GLN A 166 -6.84 1.83 -11.27
C GLN A 166 -6.29 2.61 -12.47
N ASP A 167 -5.84 1.95 -13.54
CA ASP A 167 -5.31 2.62 -14.74
C ASP A 167 -6.28 3.66 -15.36
N TYR A 168 -7.60 3.45 -15.23
CA TYR A 168 -8.60 4.40 -15.71
C TYR A 168 -8.77 5.60 -14.76
N LEU A 169 -8.60 5.38 -13.45
CA LEU A 169 -8.59 6.45 -12.45
C LEU A 169 -7.28 7.25 -12.55
N ASP A 170 -6.13 6.59 -12.61
CA ASP A 170 -4.82 7.24 -12.73
C ASP A 170 -4.78 8.15 -13.97
N GLU A 171 -5.22 7.64 -15.11
CA GLU A 171 -5.20 8.41 -16.36
C GLU A 171 -6.18 9.58 -16.35
N ILE A 172 -7.38 9.44 -15.77
CA ILE A 172 -8.34 10.56 -15.73
C ILE A 172 -7.95 11.61 -14.68
N PHE A 173 -7.42 11.19 -13.52
CA PHE A 173 -6.94 12.11 -12.50
C PHE A 173 -5.67 12.82 -12.98
N LYS A 174 -4.71 12.13 -13.59
CA LYS A 174 -3.55 12.78 -14.23
C LYS A 174 -3.91 13.86 -15.26
N ARG A 175 -5.06 13.74 -15.94
CA ARG A 175 -5.52 14.72 -16.93
C ARG A 175 -6.16 15.96 -16.31
N PHE A 176 -6.79 15.81 -15.14
CA PHE A 176 -7.69 16.83 -14.58
C PHE A 176 -7.35 17.23 -13.14
N ASP A 177 -6.35 16.60 -12.52
CA ASP A 177 -5.85 16.82 -11.15
C ASP A 177 -4.40 16.29 -10.98
N GLU A 178 -3.86 16.30 -9.76
CA GLU A 178 -2.55 15.75 -9.41
C GLU A 178 -2.60 14.20 -9.35
N GLU A 179 -1.60 13.51 -9.93
CA GLU A 179 -1.51 12.03 -9.95
C GLU A 179 -1.53 11.43 -8.54
N GLU A 180 -1.04 12.18 -7.56
CA GLU A 180 -0.99 11.85 -6.12
C GLU A 180 -2.35 11.94 -5.41
N ALA A 181 -3.33 12.60 -6.01
CA ALA A 181 -4.71 12.71 -5.51
C ALA A 181 -5.63 11.59 -6.03
N THR A 182 -5.10 10.68 -6.86
CA THR A 182 -5.90 9.62 -7.49
C THR A 182 -6.50 8.67 -6.44
N PRO A 183 -7.83 8.51 -6.37
CA PRO A 183 -8.45 7.59 -5.45
C PRO A 183 -8.11 6.15 -5.82
N ILE A 184 -7.96 5.30 -4.79
CA ILE A 184 -7.78 3.87 -4.99
C ILE A 184 -9.09 3.30 -5.56
N ALA A 185 -8.96 2.54 -6.64
CA ALA A 185 -10.06 1.87 -7.30
C ALA A 185 -10.80 0.97 -6.30
N PRO A 186 -12.13 1.02 -6.27
CA PRO A 186 -12.93 0.17 -5.39
C PRO A 186 -12.72 -1.31 -5.73
N THR A 187 -12.91 -2.16 -4.73
CA THR A 187 -12.83 -3.62 -4.88
C THR A 187 -13.73 -4.11 -6.01
N LEU A 188 -13.24 -5.10 -6.78
CA LEU A 188 -13.99 -5.72 -7.86
C LEU A 188 -15.38 -6.17 -7.36
N PRO A 189 -16.46 -5.83 -8.08
CA PRO A 189 -17.80 -6.17 -7.62
C PRO A 189 -18.02 -7.68 -7.52
N VAL A 190 -18.79 -8.13 -6.54
CA VAL A 190 -19.11 -9.56 -6.30
C VAL A 190 -19.65 -10.26 -7.56
N TRP A 191 -20.43 -9.55 -8.36
CA TRP A 191 -20.97 -10.06 -9.63
C TRP A 191 -19.92 -10.31 -10.72
N SER A 192 -18.70 -9.78 -10.56
CA SER A 192 -17.60 -10.06 -11.49
C SER A 192 -17.11 -11.51 -11.42
N GLY A 193 -17.60 -12.30 -10.45
CA GLY A 193 -17.58 -13.76 -10.48
C GLY A 193 -16.22 -14.40 -10.18
N VAL A 194 -15.40 -13.76 -9.34
CA VAL A 194 -14.16 -14.38 -8.84
C VAL A 194 -14.50 -15.15 -7.56
N GLU A 195 -15.04 -16.35 -7.72
CA GLU A 195 -14.97 -17.41 -6.71
C GLU A 195 -13.79 -18.33 -7.09
N ASP A 196 -13.03 -18.75 -6.08
CA ASP A 196 -11.82 -19.56 -6.23
C ASP A 196 -12.12 -20.92 -6.87
N GLU A 197 -11.85 -21.08 -8.16
CA GLU A 197 -11.59 -22.40 -8.77
C GLU A 197 -10.32 -22.33 -9.62
N GLU A 198 -9.30 -23.05 -9.14
CA GLU A 198 -8.11 -23.41 -9.90
C GLU A 198 -8.52 -24.22 -11.14
N THR A 199 -8.09 -23.81 -12.33
CA THR A 199 -7.37 -24.66 -13.28
C THR A 199 -6.97 -23.87 -14.53
N GLY A 200 -5.68 -23.92 -14.87
CA GLY A 200 -5.22 -23.82 -16.26
C GLY A 200 -4.93 -22.43 -16.81
N GLU A 201 -3.70 -21.96 -16.58
CA GLU A 201 -2.87 -21.24 -17.57
C GLU A 201 -3.40 -19.91 -18.16
N THR A 202 -3.00 -18.80 -17.55
CA THR A 202 -2.06 -17.76 -18.06
C THR A 202 -2.41 -16.35 -17.53
N SER A 203 -1.48 -15.81 -16.71
CA SER A 203 -1.21 -14.39 -16.40
C SER A 203 -2.43 -13.46 -16.20
N GLY A 204 -2.78 -12.98 -15.01
CA GLY A 204 -1.95 -12.59 -13.88
C GLY A 204 -2.39 -11.17 -13.47
N SER A 205 -3.27 -11.06 -12.46
CA SER A 205 -3.53 -9.84 -11.66
C SER A 205 -4.76 -10.02 -10.76
N VAL A 206 -4.59 -10.64 -9.58
CA VAL A 206 -5.50 -10.50 -8.42
C VAL A 206 -4.65 -10.49 -7.13
N LYS A 207 -5.10 -9.68 -6.16
CA LYS A 207 -4.75 -9.61 -4.73
C LYS A 207 -3.60 -8.65 -4.35
N VAL A 208 -3.92 -7.36 -4.31
CA VAL A 208 -3.05 -6.31 -3.70
C VAL A 208 -3.76 -5.50 -2.59
N ALA A 209 -5.09 -5.32 -2.63
CA ALA A 209 -5.79 -4.40 -1.71
C ALA A 209 -6.10 -4.92 -0.28
N ALA A 210 -5.76 -6.18 0.07
CA ALA A 210 -6.08 -6.74 1.39
C ALA A 210 -5.00 -6.50 2.48
N TYR A 211 -3.86 -5.90 2.13
CA TYR A 211 -2.67 -5.84 3.00
C TYR A 211 -2.33 -4.44 3.52
N ALA A 212 -3.21 -3.46 3.29
CA ALA A 212 -2.86 -2.05 3.39
C ALA A 212 -2.70 -1.49 4.81
N ASN A 213 -2.92 -2.23 5.90
CA ASN A 213 -2.55 -1.81 7.28
C ASN A 213 -2.74 -2.93 8.33
N GLY A 214 -2.11 -4.09 8.15
CA GLY A 214 -2.18 -5.12 9.18
C GLY A 214 -1.54 -6.45 8.82
N ILE A 215 -1.47 -7.32 9.82
CA ILE A 215 -1.01 -8.69 9.65
C ILE A 215 -2.15 -9.50 8.99
N PRO A 216 -1.91 -10.19 7.86
CA PRO A 216 -2.92 -11.01 7.20
C PRO A 216 -3.57 -12.02 8.13
N SER A 217 -4.90 -12.17 8.03
CA SER A 217 -5.68 -13.15 8.79
C SER A 217 -5.49 -13.09 10.31
N SER A 218 -5.11 -11.93 10.86
CA SER A 218 -4.87 -11.75 12.29
C SER A 218 -6.09 -11.19 13.02
N THR A 219 -6.13 -11.38 14.34
CA THR A 219 -7.13 -10.78 15.22
C THR A 219 -6.46 -10.16 16.43
N GLN A 220 -6.79 -8.91 16.75
CA GLN A 220 -6.26 -8.27 17.95
C GLN A 220 -6.75 -9.01 19.20
N VAL A 221 -5.82 -9.34 20.08
CA VAL A 221 -6.13 -9.97 21.37
C VAL A 221 -6.67 -8.89 22.31
N THR A 222 -7.83 -9.13 22.89
CA THR A 222 -8.49 -8.24 23.86
C THR A 222 -8.50 -8.79 25.28
N ASP A 223 -8.19 -10.08 25.45
CA ASP A 223 -8.14 -10.74 26.76
C ASP A 223 -6.97 -10.21 27.62
N HIS A 224 -7.32 -9.58 28.75
CA HIS A 224 -6.35 -8.88 29.59
C HIS A 224 -5.31 -9.80 30.24
N ASP A 225 -5.67 -11.04 30.59
CA ASP A 225 -4.75 -11.98 31.21
C ASP A 225 -3.72 -12.51 30.20
N THR A 226 -4.16 -12.84 28.99
CA THR A 226 -3.29 -13.20 27.88
C THR A 226 -2.35 -12.05 27.53
N ILE A 227 -2.87 -10.82 27.43
CA ILE A 227 -2.06 -9.64 27.14
C ILE A 227 -0.98 -9.45 28.21
N ARG A 228 -1.36 -9.47 29.49
CA ARG A 228 -0.43 -9.30 30.60
C ARG A 228 0.65 -10.39 30.60
N ARG A 229 0.27 -11.65 30.39
CA ARG A 229 1.19 -12.79 30.34
C ARG A 229 2.23 -12.63 29.24
N ILE A 230 1.79 -12.31 28.02
CA ILE A 230 2.69 -12.16 26.86
C ILE A 230 3.61 -10.95 27.04
N GLN A 231 3.07 -9.80 27.50
CA GLN A 231 3.88 -8.61 27.74
C GLN A 231 4.93 -8.85 28.83
N GLN A 232 4.57 -9.52 29.93
CA GLN A 232 5.51 -9.90 30.98
C GLN A 232 6.58 -10.87 30.47
N PHE A 233 6.20 -11.88 29.69
CA PHE A 233 7.15 -12.81 29.08
C PHE A 233 8.16 -12.08 28.18
N CYS A 234 7.67 -11.22 27.28
CA CYS A 234 8.53 -10.46 26.37
C CYS A 234 9.44 -9.48 27.13
N GLY A 235 8.92 -8.75 28.12
CA GLY A 235 9.71 -7.84 28.96
C GLY A 235 10.82 -8.57 29.73
N ASN A 236 10.50 -9.70 30.35
CA ASN A 236 11.46 -10.50 31.11
C ASN A 236 12.59 -11.05 30.22
N ILE A 237 12.24 -11.63 29.06
CA ILE A 237 13.21 -12.19 28.11
C ILE A 237 14.13 -11.10 27.53
N CYS A 238 13.57 -9.94 27.19
CA CYS A 238 14.32 -8.82 26.63
C CYS A 238 15.08 -7.99 27.68
N HIS A 239 14.95 -8.32 28.98
CA HIS A 239 15.48 -7.51 30.08
C HIS A 239 15.01 -6.05 30.02
N TYR A 240 13.70 -5.85 29.83
CA TYR A 240 13.07 -4.54 29.68
C TYR A 240 11.92 -4.36 30.67
N ASP A 241 12.10 -3.43 31.62
CA ASP A 241 11.14 -3.13 32.69
C ASP A 241 10.10 -2.06 32.32
N GLY A 242 10.18 -1.51 31.10
CA GLY A 242 9.26 -0.47 30.64
C GLY A 242 7.89 -1.02 30.22
N LYS A 243 6.88 -0.16 30.20
CA LYS A 243 5.53 -0.51 29.72
C LYS A 243 5.38 -0.51 28.19
N ALA A 244 6.38 0.01 27.48
CA ALA A 244 6.38 0.11 26.02
C ALA A 244 6.85 -1.19 25.35
N PHE A 245 6.94 -1.17 24.03
CA PHE A 245 7.43 -2.29 23.24
C PHE A 245 8.85 -2.73 23.66
N PRO A 246 9.07 -4.03 23.94
CA PRO A 246 10.31 -4.52 24.56
C PRO A 246 11.47 -4.76 23.58
N GLY A 247 11.27 -4.61 22.27
CA GLY A 247 12.34 -4.85 21.29
C GLY A 247 13.41 -3.74 21.24
N ALA A 248 14.63 -4.14 20.89
CA ALA A 248 15.81 -3.27 20.76
C ALA A 248 15.61 -2.14 19.73
N GLN A 249 15.90 -0.89 20.05
CA GLN A 249 15.67 0.27 19.19
C GLN A 249 17.00 0.78 18.61
N PRO A 250 17.16 0.75 17.27
CA PRO A 250 18.38 1.24 16.62
C PRO A 250 18.52 2.76 16.71
N VAL A 251 19.77 3.22 16.87
CA VAL A 251 20.15 4.64 16.82
C VAL A 251 20.62 5.04 15.41
N SER A 252 20.33 6.27 15.00
CA SER A 252 20.77 6.78 13.70
C SER A 252 22.29 6.93 13.66
N MET A 253 22.91 6.53 12.56
CA MET A 253 24.35 6.66 12.37
C MET A 253 24.75 8.13 12.22
N ASP A 254 25.81 8.50 12.94
CA ASP A 254 26.40 9.84 12.93
C ASP A 254 27.93 9.76 12.82
N ARG A 255 28.58 10.93 12.72
CA ARG A 255 30.04 11.04 12.57
C ARG A 255 30.84 10.51 13.77
N ASN A 256 30.21 10.38 14.93
CA ASN A 256 30.83 9.85 16.14
C ASN A 256 30.66 8.34 16.23
N ASN A 257 29.43 7.84 16.09
CA ASN A 257 29.09 6.44 16.30
C ASN A 257 29.50 5.53 15.13
N ILE A 258 29.79 6.07 13.94
CA ILE A 258 30.40 5.29 12.84
C ILE A 258 31.73 4.65 13.27
N ASN A 259 32.45 5.25 14.22
CA ASN A 259 33.70 4.71 14.74
C ASN A 259 33.52 3.37 15.48
N LEU A 260 32.30 3.02 15.90
CA LEU A 260 32.02 1.69 16.45
C LEU A 260 32.31 0.58 15.45
N LEU A 261 32.14 0.84 14.14
CA LEU A 261 32.47 -0.11 13.07
C LEU A 261 33.98 -0.42 12.98
N ALA A 262 34.83 0.44 13.54
CA ALA A 262 36.28 0.23 13.63
C ALA A 262 36.71 -0.46 14.94
N GLN A 263 35.82 -0.48 15.94
CA GLN A 263 36.13 -0.94 17.30
C GLN A 263 35.56 -2.32 17.60
N GLU A 264 34.42 -2.67 17.01
CA GLU A 264 33.72 -3.92 17.28
C GLU A 264 33.34 -4.64 15.99
N LEU A 265 33.06 -5.94 16.11
CA LEU A 265 32.61 -6.74 14.99
C LEU A 265 31.12 -6.49 14.73
N TYR A 266 30.80 -6.16 13.48
CA TYR A 266 29.43 -5.92 13.02
C TYR A 266 29.06 -6.83 11.87
N LYS A 267 27.76 -7.09 11.73
CA LYS A 267 27.15 -7.53 10.48
C LYS A 267 26.26 -6.44 9.92
N VAL A 268 26.02 -6.47 8.62
CA VAL A 268 25.16 -5.52 7.93
C VAL A 268 24.03 -6.22 7.17
N SER A 269 22.85 -5.60 7.18
CA SER A 269 21.74 -5.96 6.29
C SER A 269 21.08 -4.70 5.75
N TRP A 270 20.25 -4.84 4.72
CA TRP A 270 19.46 -3.72 4.22
C TRP A 270 18.37 -3.37 5.22
N LYS A 271 18.02 -2.08 5.30
CA LYS A 271 16.86 -1.64 6.06
C LYS A 271 15.65 -1.74 5.13
N ALA A 272 14.71 -2.63 5.46
CA ALA A 272 13.47 -2.74 4.70
C ALA A 272 12.50 -1.66 5.17
N ASP A 273 11.61 -1.26 4.29
CA ASP A 273 10.45 -0.45 4.63
C ASP A 273 9.27 -1.37 4.93
N GLY A 274 9.22 -1.89 6.17
CA GLY A 274 8.16 -2.77 6.63
C GLY A 274 7.69 -2.43 8.04
N THR A 275 6.66 -3.13 8.48
CA THR A 275 6.11 -2.95 9.82
C THR A 275 6.82 -3.89 10.79
N ARG A 276 7.49 -3.32 11.79
CA ARG A 276 8.18 -4.09 12.83
C ARG A 276 7.18 -4.83 13.72
N TYR A 277 7.41 -6.12 13.91
CA TYR A 277 6.72 -6.94 14.89
C TYR A 277 7.71 -7.86 15.60
N MET A 278 7.45 -8.18 16.86
CA MET A 278 7.99 -9.41 17.47
C MET A 278 6.98 -10.53 17.28
N MET A 279 7.43 -11.76 17.11
CA MET A 279 6.56 -12.93 17.03
C MET A 279 6.84 -13.87 18.20
N LEU A 280 5.79 -14.21 18.95
CA LEU A 280 5.80 -15.24 19.98
C LEU A 280 5.10 -16.49 19.45
N ILE A 281 5.85 -17.57 19.30
CA ILE A 281 5.35 -18.91 18.98
C ILE A 281 5.18 -19.63 20.32
N ASP A 282 3.96 -19.68 20.83
CA ASP A 282 3.66 -20.22 22.16
C ASP A 282 3.30 -21.71 22.10
N ASN A 283 2.59 -22.13 21.03
CA ASN A 283 2.32 -23.53 20.67
C ASN A 283 1.73 -23.62 19.23
N GLU A 284 1.30 -24.81 18.81
CA GLU A 284 0.77 -25.11 17.47
C GLU A 284 -0.37 -24.19 17.00
N ASN A 285 -1.25 -23.76 17.92
CA ASN A 285 -2.41 -22.92 17.60
C ASN A 285 -2.31 -21.50 18.19
N ALA A 286 -1.13 -21.13 18.72
CA ALA A 286 -0.94 -19.88 19.43
C ALA A 286 0.34 -19.20 18.94
N VAL A 287 0.21 -18.47 17.84
CA VAL A 287 1.24 -17.57 17.31
C VAL A 287 0.74 -16.15 17.47
N PHE A 288 1.53 -15.31 18.14
CA PHE A 288 1.20 -13.92 18.40
C PHE A 288 2.22 -12.99 17.77
N MET A 289 1.76 -11.85 17.28
CA MET A 289 2.58 -10.75 16.78
C MET A 289 2.38 -9.54 17.68
N ILE A 290 3.47 -8.88 18.06
CA ILE A 290 3.48 -7.72 18.96
C ILE A 290 3.98 -6.50 18.19
N ASP A 291 3.17 -5.45 18.10
CA ASP A 291 3.50 -4.21 17.39
C ASP A 291 4.29 -3.20 18.24
N ARG A 292 4.73 -2.10 17.63
CA ARG A 292 5.45 -1.02 18.34
C ARG A 292 4.65 -0.31 19.44
N LYS A 293 3.31 -0.37 19.38
CA LYS A 293 2.41 0.17 20.41
C LYS A 293 2.18 -0.86 21.54
N ASN A 294 2.84 -2.02 21.48
CA ASN A 294 2.71 -3.15 22.41
C ASN A 294 1.32 -3.82 22.37
N ASN A 295 0.59 -3.64 21.26
CA ASN A 295 -0.63 -4.39 20.96
C ASN A 295 -0.28 -5.79 20.48
N ILE A 296 -1.16 -6.74 20.76
CA ILE A 296 -0.94 -8.16 20.47
C ILE A 296 -2.00 -8.64 19.48
N PHE A 297 -1.54 -9.36 18.46
CA PHE A 297 -2.38 -9.92 17.40
C PHE A 297 -2.17 -11.43 17.34
N SER A 298 -3.24 -12.20 17.41
CA SER A 298 -3.22 -13.64 17.14
C SER A 298 -3.18 -13.89 15.64
N VAL A 299 -2.33 -14.81 15.19
CA VAL A 299 -2.13 -15.16 13.77
C VAL A 299 -2.43 -16.65 13.57
N PRO A 300 -3.70 -17.04 13.37
CA PRO A 300 -4.04 -18.41 13.05
C PRO A 300 -3.47 -18.84 11.68
N GLY A 301 -3.19 -20.15 11.54
CA GLY A 301 -2.78 -20.75 10.27
C GLY A 301 -1.30 -20.63 9.93
N LEU A 302 -0.47 -20.10 10.84
CA LEU A 302 0.99 -20.11 10.68
C LEU A 302 1.60 -21.27 11.47
N SER A 303 2.34 -22.16 10.80
CA SER A 303 2.84 -23.39 11.41
C SER A 303 4.36 -23.38 11.60
N PHE A 304 4.78 -23.88 12.75
CA PHE A 304 6.18 -24.04 13.14
C PHE A 304 6.41 -25.46 13.65
N PHE A 305 7.65 -25.94 13.50
CA PHE A 305 8.03 -27.31 13.82
C PHE A 305 9.37 -27.31 14.55
N LEU A 306 9.50 -28.19 15.53
CA LEU A 306 10.80 -28.58 16.07
C LEU A 306 11.65 -29.26 14.97
N PRO A 307 12.98 -29.31 15.10
CA PRO A 307 13.86 -29.91 14.08
C PRO A 307 13.53 -31.35 13.68
N ASP A 308 12.98 -32.14 14.60
CA ASP A 308 12.54 -33.52 14.38
C ASP A 308 11.11 -33.63 13.81
N LEU A 309 10.40 -32.51 13.66
CA LEU A 309 9.01 -32.39 13.23
C LEU A 309 8.00 -33.09 14.15
N SER A 310 8.34 -33.28 15.43
CA SER A 310 7.49 -33.96 16.41
C SER A 310 6.36 -33.08 16.93
N ALA A 311 6.61 -31.78 17.10
CA ALA A 311 5.67 -30.81 17.65
C ALA A 311 6.00 -29.38 17.18
N SER A 312 5.14 -28.42 17.55
CA SER A 312 5.43 -26.99 17.43
C SER A 312 6.35 -26.50 18.56
N PRO A 313 7.29 -25.57 18.28
CA PRO A 313 8.05 -24.87 19.32
C PRO A 313 7.11 -24.17 20.31
N LYS A 314 7.58 -24.03 21.55
CA LYS A 314 6.85 -23.30 22.60
C LYS A 314 7.65 -22.09 23.04
N GLN A 315 7.01 -21.08 23.61
CA GLN A 315 7.65 -19.91 24.22
C GLN A 315 8.88 -19.40 23.43
N THR A 316 8.75 -19.34 22.10
CA THR A 316 9.83 -18.97 21.19
C THR A 316 9.57 -17.55 20.71
N LEU A 317 10.51 -16.66 20.97
CA LEU A 317 10.35 -15.22 20.73
C LEU A 317 11.38 -14.76 19.71
N VAL A 318 10.90 -14.17 18.61
CA VAL A 318 11.73 -13.65 17.53
C VAL A 318 11.39 -12.19 17.21
N ASP A 319 12.38 -11.43 16.75
CA ASP A 319 12.22 -10.05 16.29
C ASP A 319 12.34 -10.00 14.76
N GLY A 320 11.49 -9.18 14.14
CA GLY A 320 11.36 -9.19 12.71
C GLY A 320 10.60 -8.01 12.15
N GLU A 321 10.39 -8.08 10.85
CA GLU A 321 9.72 -7.04 10.07
C GLU A 321 8.82 -7.69 9.02
N LEU A 322 7.55 -7.27 8.98
CA LEU A 322 6.60 -7.68 7.97
C LEU A 322 6.72 -6.75 6.77
N VAL A 323 7.18 -7.28 5.64
CA VAL A 323 7.35 -6.58 4.36
C VAL A 323 6.34 -7.07 3.33
N LEU A 324 6.08 -6.24 2.32
CA LEU A 324 5.20 -6.56 1.20
C LEU A 324 6.06 -6.72 -0.07
N ASP A 325 6.41 -7.95 -0.44
CA ASP A 325 7.16 -8.23 -1.67
C ASP A 325 6.23 -8.03 -2.88
N LYS A 326 6.60 -7.15 -3.82
CA LYS A 326 5.94 -6.92 -5.11
C LYS A 326 6.67 -7.72 -6.19
N LEU A 327 6.03 -8.74 -6.76
CA LEU A 327 6.55 -9.51 -7.90
C LEU A 327 5.51 -9.57 -9.00
N ASN A 328 5.83 -9.03 -10.18
CA ASN A 328 4.93 -8.99 -11.35
C ASN A 328 3.54 -8.42 -11.02
N GLY A 329 3.47 -7.38 -10.19
CA GLY A 329 2.21 -6.76 -9.75
C GLY A 329 1.44 -7.52 -8.67
N VAL A 330 1.92 -8.68 -8.21
CA VAL A 330 1.34 -9.43 -7.09
C VAL A 330 2.09 -9.11 -5.80
N ILE A 331 1.35 -8.85 -4.71
CA ILE A 331 1.93 -8.62 -3.39
C ILE A 331 1.94 -9.91 -2.57
N TYR A 332 3.12 -10.24 -2.06
CA TYR A 332 3.35 -11.36 -1.14
C TYR A 332 3.79 -10.82 0.22
N PRO A 333 2.94 -10.88 1.25
CA PRO A 333 3.36 -10.52 2.59
C PRO A 333 4.41 -11.51 3.10
N ARG A 334 5.46 -10.99 3.72
CA ARG A 334 6.58 -11.79 4.23
C ARG A 334 7.07 -11.24 5.56
N TYR A 335 7.18 -12.12 6.55
CA TYR A 335 7.85 -11.80 7.81
C TYR A 335 9.32 -12.21 7.73
N LEU A 336 10.19 -11.21 7.84
CA LEU A 336 11.64 -11.33 7.85
C LEU A 336 12.13 -11.36 9.30
N ILE A 337 12.54 -12.54 9.79
CA ILE A 337 13.12 -12.71 11.12
C ILE A 337 14.58 -12.28 11.09
N TYR A 338 14.97 -11.31 11.90
CA TYR A 338 16.36 -10.84 11.98
C TYR A 338 17.04 -11.07 13.33
N ASP A 339 16.30 -11.32 14.41
CA ASP A 339 16.88 -11.72 15.70
C ASP A 339 15.96 -12.70 16.45
N VAL A 340 16.51 -13.40 17.44
CA VAL A 340 15.81 -14.36 18.30
C VAL A 340 16.23 -14.14 19.74
N MET A 341 15.24 -14.10 20.64
CA MET A 341 15.47 -13.83 22.06
C MET A 341 15.21 -15.06 22.93
N ALA A 342 14.31 -15.96 22.51
CA ALA A 342 14.07 -17.21 23.20
C ALA A 342 13.69 -18.35 22.24
N ILE A 343 14.08 -19.57 22.59
CA ILE A 343 13.67 -20.83 21.92
C ILE A 343 13.21 -21.81 22.99
N ASN A 344 12.01 -22.36 22.86
CA ASN A 344 11.48 -23.36 23.80
C ASN A 344 11.59 -22.93 25.27
N GLY A 345 11.31 -21.65 25.55
CA GLY A 345 11.39 -21.05 26.89
C GLY A 345 12.80 -20.72 27.38
N THR A 346 13.84 -21.11 26.63
CA THR A 346 15.24 -20.80 26.97
C THR A 346 15.65 -19.47 26.35
N SER A 347 16.11 -18.54 27.17
CA SER A 347 16.63 -17.25 26.70
C SER A 347 17.98 -17.43 26.00
N VAL A 348 18.12 -16.81 24.82
CA VAL A 348 19.35 -16.84 24.00
C VAL A 348 19.94 -15.45 23.79
N VAL A 349 19.44 -14.44 24.51
CA VAL A 349 19.84 -13.02 24.38
C VAL A 349 21.31 -12.74 24.69
N ASN A 350 21.96 -13.60 25.48
CA ASN A 350 23.38 -13.46 25.84
C ASN A 350 24.34 -14.16 24.87
N LEU A 351 23.82 -14.89 23.88
CA LEU A 351 24.65 -15.49 22.83
C LEU A 351 25.10 -14.42 21.83
N SER A 352 26.19 -14.70 21.11
CA SER A 352 26.62 -13.85 20.00
C SER A 352 25.55 -13.79 18.91
N TYR A 353 25.54 -12.72 18.13
CA TYR A 353 24.61 -12.61 17.00
C TYR A 353 24.80 -13.73 15.97
N TYR A 354 26.03 -14.27 15.80
CA TYR A 354 26.24 -15.45 14.94
C TYR A 354 25.46 -16.66 15.43
N ASP A 355 25.45 -16.90 16.74
CA ASP A 355 24.72 -18.02 17.32
C ASP A 355 23.21 -17.80 17.20
N ARG A 356 22.73 -16.58 17.48
CA ARG A 356 21.31 -16.21 17.34
C ARG A 356 20.84 -16.33 15.89
N GLU A 357 21.62 -15.86 14.92
CA GLU A 357 21.38 -16.02 13.49
C GLU A 357 21.32 -17.49 13.08
N ARG A 358 22.28 -18.31 13.56
CA ARG A 358 22.31 -19.75 13.31
C ARG A 358 21.10 -20.45 13.92
N ILE A 359 20.66 -20.05 15.11
CA ILE A 359 19.45 -20.56 15.77
C ILE A 359 18.22 -20.28 14.91
N ILE A 360 18.04 -19.06 14.39
CA ILE A 360 16.93 -18.75 13.48
C ILE A 360 16.92 -19.71 12.29
N GLN A 361 18.08 -19.94 11.68
CA GLN A 361 18.19 -20.85 10.54
C GLN A 361 17.85 -22.30 10.94
N LYS A 362 18.47 -22.82 12.00
CA LYS A 362 18.42 -24.25 12.36
C LYS A 362 17.15 -24.67 13.10
N GLU A 363 16.62 -23.80 13.96
CA GLU A 363 15.50 -24.12 14.85
C GLU A 363 14.15 -23.63 14.32
N ILE A 364 14.14 -22.69 13.36
CA ILE A 364 12.89 -22.09 12.84
C ILE A 364 12.75 -22.29 11.33
N ILE A 365 13.76 -21.93 10.53
CA ILE A 365 13.64 -21.96 9.06
C ILE A 365 13.83 -23.36 8.48
N ASP A 366 14.90 -24.05 8.84
CA ASP A 366 15.21 -25.41 8.36
C ASP A 366 14.08 -26.40 8.68
N PRO A 367 13.48 -26.42 9.89
CA PRO A 367 12.38 -27.34 10.20
C PRO A 367 11.13 -27.06 9.37
N ARG A 368 10.80 -25.79 9.10
CA ARG A 368 9.68 -25.43 8.21
C ARG A 368 9.94 -25.85 6.76
N ASN A 369 11.16 -25.70 6.28
CA ASN A 369 11.56 -26.19 4.95
C ASN A 369 11.47 -27.71 4.87
N LEU A 370 11.91 -28.43 5.90
CA LEU A 370 11.80 -29.88 5.96
C LEU A 370 10.33 -30.34 6.05
N ALA A 371 9.49 -29.65 6.81
CA ALA A 371 8.05 -29.91 6.88
C ALA A 371 7.38 -29.72 5.51
N LEU A 372 7.76 -28.68 4.77
CA LEU A 372 7.29 -28.45 3.39
C LEU A 372 7.71 -29.60 2.47
N GLN A 373 8.98 -30.01 2.51
CA GLN A 373 9.48 -31.13 1.71
C GLN A 373 8.76 -32.46 2.02
N LYS A 374 8.35 -32.66 3.27
CA LYS A 374 7.60 -33.84 3.71
C LYS A 374 6.07 -33.69 3.58
N GLY A 375 5.58 -32.60 2.99
CA GLY A 375 4.13 -32.35 2.83
C GLY A 375 3.38 -32.10 4.14
N LYS A 376 4.08 -31.85 5.26
CA LYS A 376 3.49 -31.48 6.55
C LYS A 376 3.15 -29.99 6.64
N LEU A 377 3.73 -29.17 5.77
CA LEU A 377 3.46 -27.74 5.68
C LEU A 377 3.01 -27.39 4.26
N ASP A 378 1.91 -26.64 4.16
CA ASP A 378 1.42 -26.07 2.91
C ASP A 378 1.54 -24.54 2.97
N LYS A 379 2.48 -23.98 2.19
CA LYS A 379 2.73 -22.53 2.13
C LYS A 379 1.55 -21.73 1.59
N SER A 380 0.65 -22.34 0.81
CA SER A 380 -0.51 -21.64 0.23
C SER A 380 -1.58 -21.31 1.27
N ARG A 381 -1.59 -22.06 2.37
CA ARG A 381 -2.55 -21.91 3.48
C ARG A 381 -2.06 -20.97 4.58
N GLU A 382 -0.78 -20.59 4.55
CA GLU A 382 -0.21 -19.68 5.53
C GLU A 382 -0.56 -18.22 5.21
N PRO A 383 -0.80 -17.38 6.23
CA PRO A 383 -1.17 -15.98 6.03
C PRO A 383 -0.06 -15.13 5.38
N PHE A 384 1.20 -15.50 5.58
CA PHE A 384 2.37 -14.84 5.00
C PHE A 384 3.58 -15.77 5.02
N GLY A 385 4.54 -15.51 4.13
CA GLY A 385 5.79 -16.26 4.12
C GLY A 385 6.69 -15.87 5.28
N VAL A 386 7.34 -16.83 5.92
CA VAL A 386 8.38 -16.56 6.92
C VAL A 386 9.75 -16.86 6.33
N ARG A 387 10.69 -15.92 6.44
CA ARG A 387 12.09 -16.09 6.05
C ARG A 387 13.02 -15.49 7.11
N ARG A 388 14.25 -15.97 7.17
CA ARG A 388 15.33 -15.26 7.86
C ARG A 388 15.76 -14.08 7.00
N LYS A 389 16.06 -12.95 7.64
CA LYS A 389 16.73 -11.81 7.00
C LYS A 389 18.23 -12.10 6.96
N ASP A 390 18.83 -11.97 5.78
CA ASP A 390 20.25 -12.24 5.63
C ASP A 390 21.08 -11.06 6.16
N PHE A 391 22.06 -11.38 7.01
CA PHE A 391 23.09 -10.46 7.46
C PHE A 391 24.43 -10.88 6.87
N TYR A 392 25.17 -9.90 6.36
CA TYR A 392 26.44 -10.09 5.68
C TYR A 392 27.58 -9.45 6.47
N ASP A 393 28.80 -9.75 6.06
CA ASP A 393 29.96 -8.99 6.50
C ASP A 393 29.85 -7.52 6.09
N ILE A 394 30.37 -6.60 6.90
CA ILE A 394 30.30 -5.16 6.63
C ILE A 394 30.95 -4.75 5.31
N SER A 395 31.89 -5.53 4.76
CA SER A 395 32.44 -5.27 3.42
C SER A 395 31.37 -5.34 2.31
N CYS A 396 30.21 -5.95 2.56
CA CYS A 396 29.11 -6.02 1.60
C CYS A 396 28.22 -4.77 1.55
N VAL A 397 28.48 -3.72 2.36
CA VAL A 397 27.67 -2.47 2.34
C VAL A 397 27.53 -1.91 0.92
N GLU A 398 28.62 -1.87 0.15
CA GLU A 398 28.61 -1.38 -1.23
C GLU A 398 27.67 -2.19 -2.13
N LYS A 399 27.64 -3.51 -1.94
CA LYS A 399 26.75 -4.39 -2.71
C LYS A 399 25.29 -4.20 -2.30
N LEU A 400 25.01 -4.01 -1.01
CA LEU A 400 23.66 -3.81 -0.48
C LEU A 400 23.06 -2.47 -0.91
N LEU A 401 23.88 -1.43 -1.04
CA LEU A 401 23.46 -0.11 -1.53
C LEU A 401 23.53 0.01 -3.06
N GLY A 402 24.02 -1.03 -3.75
CA GLY A 402 24.20 -1.04 -5.19
C GLY A 402 22.90 -1.35 -5.95
N PRO A 403 22.74 -0.85 -7.19
CA PRO A 403 21.52 -1.00 -7.98
C PRO A 403 21.12 -2.46 -8.18
N LYS A 404 22.10 -3.35 -8.40
CA LYS A 404 21.85 -4.79 -8.57
C LYS A 404 21.13 -5.42 -7.38
N PHE A 405 21.43 -4.98 -6.16
CA PHE A 405 20.74 -5.48 -4.98
C PHE A 405 19.37 -4.84 -4.85
N LEU A 406 19.30 -3.51 -4.95
CA LEU A 406 18.04 -2.74 -4.84
C LEU A 406 16.98 -3.19 -5.86
N GLU A 407 17.39 -3.53 -7.09
CA GLU A 407 16.51 -4.08 -8.14
C GLU A 407 16.07 -5.54 -7.86
N ALA A 408 16.88 -6.31 -7.13
CA ALA A 408 16.59 -7.71 -6.81
C ALA A 408 15.68 -7.85 -5.57
N VAL A 409 15.66 -6.86 -4.68
CA VAL A 409 14.77 -6.86 -3.53
C VAL A 409 13.36 -6.50 -4.00
N LEU A 410 12.39 -7.32 -3.60
CA LEU A 410 11.00 -7.19 -4.04
C LEU A 410 10.19 -6.19 -3.18
N HIS A 411 10.78 -5.62 -2.15
CA HIS A 411 10.19 -4.64 -1.26
C HIS A 411 11.09 -3.41 -1.16
N GLU A 412 10.51 -2.29 -0.77
CA GLU A 412 11.23 -1.03 -0.65
C GLU A 412 12.28 -1.09 0.47
N THR A 413 13.40 -0.42 0.25
CA THR A 413 14.52 -0.35 1.19
C THR A 413 14.98 1.09 1.32
N ASP A 414 15.25 1.54 2.54
CA ASP A 414 15.53 2.94 2.86
C ASP A 414 16.88 3.13 3.59
N GLY A 415 17.80 2.17 3.42
CA GLY A 415 19.16 2.25 3.97
C GLY A 415 19.73 0.90 4.39
N VAL A 416 20.60 0.90 5.40
CA VAL A 416 21.21 -0.31 5.99
C VAL A 416 21.17 -0.28 7.51
N VAL A 417 21.19 -1.47 8.11
CA VAL A 417 21.28 -1.69 9.56
C VAL A 417 22.56 -2.43 9.88
N PHE A 418 23.27 -1.97 10.91
CA PHE A 418 24.49 -2.56 11.44
C PHE A 418 24.21 -3.19 12.79
N GLN A 419 24.31 -4.52 12.84
CA GLN A 419 24.09 -5.33 14.03
C GLN A 419 25.43 -5.68 14.68
N PRO A 420 25.68 -5.26 15.94
CA PRO A 420 26.88 -5.68 16.66
C PRO A 420 26.83 -7.19 16.92
N VAL A 421 27.96 -7.87 16.74
CA VAL A 421 28.03 -9.33 16.85
C VAL A 421 28.11 -9.80 18.29
N ASN A 422 28.97 -9.17 19.09
CA ASN A 422 29.27 -9.63 20.44
C ASN A 422 28.37 -9.00 21.51
N ASP A 423 27.56 -8.01 21.14
CA ASP A 423 26.68 -7.32 22.06
C ASP A 423 25.43 -8.19 22.36
N PRO A 424 25.13 -8.46 23.64
CA PRO A 424 23.92 -9.16 24.03
C PRO A 424 22.65 -8.41 23.60
N TYR A 425 21.60 -9.13 23.22
CA TYR A 425 20.31 -8.51 22.95
C TYR A 425 19.72 -7.91 24.23
N ARG A 426 19.32 -6.65 24.18
CA ARG A 426 18.64 -5.93 25.26
C ARG A 426 17.52 -5.07 24.68
N GLY A 427 16.39 -5.06 25.37
CA GLY A 427 15.24 -4.23 24.99
C GLY A 427 15.47 -2.74 25.24
N GLY A 428 14.68 -1.90 24.58
CA GLY A 428 14.81 -0.44 24.69
C GLY A 428 15.89 0.11 23.75
N SER A 429 16.46 1.28 24.07
CA SER A 429 17.46 1.92 23.20
C SER A 429 18.78 1.14 23.19
N SER A 430 19.30 0.84 22.01
CA SER A 430 20.54 0.09 21.82
C SER A 430 21.58 0.99 21.11
N PRO A 431 22.49 1.65 21.86
CA PRO A 431 23.43 2.63 21.29
C PRO A 431 24.38 2.07 20.24
N LYS A 432 24.63 0.75 20.26
CA LYS A 432 25.48 0.05 19.30
C LYS A 432 24.71 -0.49 18.09
N LEU A 433 23.39 -0.60 18.16
CA LEU A 433 22.60 -1.04 17.02
C LEU A 433 22.38 0.17 16.10
N LEU A 434 23.10 0.25 14.98
CA LEU A 434 23.07 1.44 14.13
C LEU A 434 22.13 1.25 12.94
N LYS A 435 21.42 2.31 12.56
CA LYS A 435 20.73 2.43 11.27
C LYS A 435 21.33 3.59 10.50
N TRP A 436 21.66 3.36 9.24
CA TRP A 436 22.06 4.41 8.32
C TRP A 436 21.00 4.54 7.23
N LYS A 437 20.63 5.78 6.91
CA LYS A 437 19.78 6.12 5.77
C LYS A 437 20.50 7.16 4.91
N PRO A 438 20.30 7.16 3.59
CA PRO A 438 20.74 8.26 2.74
C PRO A 438 20.25 9.61 3.31
N PRO A 439 21.09 10.65 3.37
CA PRO A 439 20.72 11.94 3.95
C PRO A 439 19.44 12.54 3.36
N GLU A 440 19.21 12.33 2.06
CA GLU A 440 18.02 12.75 1.32
C GLU A 440 16.72 12.07 1.78
N LEU A 441 16.80 10.93 2.47
CA LEU A 441 15.65 10.21 3.03
C LEU A 441 15.41 10.51 4.52
N ASN A 442 16.20 11.41 5.12
CA ASN A 442 15.99 11.82 6.50
C ASN A 442 14.87 12.86 6.59
N SER A 443 13.91 12.59 7.46
CA SER A 443 12.75 13.45 7.72
C SER A 443 12.41 13.47 9.21
N VAL A 444 11.67 14.51 9.60
CA VAL A 444 11.14 14.67 10.96
C VAL A 444 9.67 15.05 10.85
N ASP A 445 8.83 14.45 11.70
CA ASP A 445 7.42 14.83 11.79
C ASP A 445 7.23 15.91 12.86
N PHE A 446 6.75 17.07 12.42
CA PHE A 446 6.48 18.24 13.25
C PHE A 446 5.00 18.54 13.32
N LEU A 447 4.54 19.12 14.43
CA LEU A 447 3.25 19.79 14.48
C LEU A 447 3.45 21.22 13.96
N LEU A 448 2.74 21.60 12.90
CA LEU A 448 2.83 22.93 12.31
C LEU A 448 1.90 23.91 13.04
N HIS A 449 2.46 25.04 13.48
CA HIS A 449 1.66 26.19 13.92
C HIS A 449 2.03 27.44 13.14
N ILE A 450 1.06 28.03 12.45
CA ILE A 450 1.29 29.24 11.66
C ILE A 450 1.07 30.47 12.54
N LYS A 451 2.08 31.35 12.60
CA LYS A 451 1.98 32.62 13.32
C LYS A 451 2.41 33.79 12.44
N LYS A 452 1.80 34.95 12.66
CA LYS A 452 2.21 36.20 12.01
C LYS A 452 3.41 36.79 12.74
N ASP A 453 4.49 37.08 12.01
CA ASP A 453 5.63 37.79 12.55
C ASP A 453 5.23 39.22 12.90
N THR A 454 5.27 39.56 14.19
CA THR A 454 4.86 40.87 14.72
C THR A 454 6.05 41.68 15.25
N ARG A 455 7.29 41.25 14.95
CA ARG A 455 8.48 41.96 15.40
C ARG A 455 8.53 43.39 14.81
N PRO A 456 8.95 44.40 15.60
CA PRO A 456 9.08 45.78 15.11
C PRO A 456 9.97 45.85 13.86
N GLY A 457 9.44 46.42 12.77
CA GLY A 457 10.13 46.54 11.48
C GLY A 457 9.91 45.39 10.47
N SER A 458 9.19 44.32 10.85
CA SER A 458 8.82 43.22 9.94
C SER A 458 7.54 43.56 9.15
N LEU A 459 7.49 43.21 7.86
CA LEU A 459 6.33 43.43 6.97
C LEU A 459 5.10 42.55 7.31
N GLY A 460 5.10 41.85 8.44
CA GLY A 460 3.98 41.02 8.89
C GLY A 460 3.87 39.68 8.16
N THR A 461 5.01 39.05 7.84
CA THR A 461 5.06 37.76 7.14
C THR A 461 4.59 36.61 8.03
N LEU A 462 3.87 35.64 7.46
CA LEU A 462 3.53 34.40 8.15
C LEU A 462 4.77 33.50 8.26
N ILE A 463 4.98 32.92 9.44
CA ILE A 463 6.06 31.98 9.73
C ILE A 463 5.43 30.68 10.25
N GLY A 464 5.87 29.55 9.72
CA GLY A 464 5.49 28.23 10.21
C GLY A 464 6.40 27.81 11.35
N HIS A 465 5.85 27.63 12.54
CA HIS A 465 6.54 27.11 13.71
C HIS A 465 6.49 25.58 13.67
N LEU A 466 7.66 24.94 13.64
CA LEU A 466 7.78 23.48 13.69
C LEU A 466 7.92 23.03 15.15
N MET A 467 6.91 22.33 15.65
CA MET A 467 6.83 21.90 17.05
C MET A 467 7.12 20.39 17.21
N VAL A 468 7.74 20.02 18.33
CA VAL A 468 8.10 18.64 18.70
C VAL A 468 7.58 18.32 20.11
N THR A 469 7.41 17.05 20.43
CA THR A 469 7.05 16.65 21.80
C THR A 469 8.23 16.84 22.76
N GLY A 470 7.97 17.36 23.95
CA GLY A 470 8.99 17.62 24.98
C GLY A 470 9.69 18.97 24.89
N LEU A 471 9.27 19.87 23.99
CA LEU A 471 9.76 21.24 23.91
C LEU A 471 8.57 22.22 23.78
N HIS A 472 8.49 23.21 24.67
CA HIS A 472 7.40 24.22 24.64
C HIS A 472 7.63 25.31 23.58
N ALA A 473 8.89 25.56 23.21
CA ALA A 473 9.25 26.50 22.15
C ALA A 473 9.24 25.80 20.77
N PRO A 474 9.12 26.56 19.65
CA PRO A 474 9.35 26.00 18.34
C PRO A 474 10.76 25.39 18.25
N PHE A 475 10.84 24.19 17.70
CA PHE A 475 12.12 23.52 17.45
C PHE A 475 12.87 24.20 16.30
N ASP A 476 12.13 24.61 15.27
CA ASP A 476 12.65 25.33 14.11
C ASP A 476 11.51 26.05 13.36
N TYR A 477 11.85 26.66 12.23
CA TYR A 477 10.91 27.40 11.39
C TYR A 477 10.91 26.90 9.95
N ILE A 478 9.74 26.95 9.32
CA ILE A 478 9.57 26.72 7.88
C ILE A 478 9.04 27.97 7.20
N LYS A 479 9.54 28.26 5.99
CA LYS A 479 9.05 29.36 5.16
C LYS A 479 7.64 29.02 4.68
N MET A 480 6.69 29.94 4.91
CA MET A 480 5.31 29.72 4.51
C MET A 480 5.11 29.88 3.00
N THR A 481 4.35 28.94 2.43
CA THR A 481 3.80 28.98 1.07
C THR A 481 2.28 28.95 1.13
N LYS A 482 1.60 29.22 0.01
CA LYS A 482 0.13 29.15 -0.03
C LYS A 482 -0.40 27.76 0.30
N ASP A 483 0.28 26.73 -0.18
CA ASP A 483 -0.12 25.33 0.01
C ASP A 483 0.07 24.86 1.45
N LEU A 484 1.03 25.44 2.17
CA LEU A 484 1.28 25.12 3.57
C LEU A 484 0.19 25.63 4.53
N MET A 485 -0.62 26.61 4.10
CA MET A 485 -1.62 27.24 4.99
C MET A 485 -2.71 26.26 5.46
N LYS A 486 -3.04 25.23 4.67
CA LYS A 486 -4.09 24.23 5.00
C LYS A 486 -3.66 23.21 6.07
N TYR A 487 -2.39 23.20 6.46
CA TYR A 487 -1.83 22.26 7.43
C TYR A 487 -1.61 22.87 8.82
N ASP A 488 -2.16 24.05 9.11
CA ASP A 488 -2.10 24.63 10.45
C ASP A 488 -2.75 23.71 11.49
N GLY A 489 -2.05 23.45 12.58
CA GLY A 489 -2.48 22.51 13.62
C GLY A 489 -2.37 21.04 13.25
N LYS A 490 -1.78 20.70 12.09
CA LYS A 490 -1.59 19.32 11.65
C LYS A 490 -0.16 18.84 11.80
N ILE A 491 0.02 17.51 11.86
CA ILE A 491 1.35 16.90 11.85
C ILE A 491 1.81 16.76 10.39
N ILE A 492 2.97 17.33 10.09
CA ILE A 492 3.59 17.33 8.77
C ILE A 492 4.97 16.68 8.84
N GLU A 493 5.32 15.91 7.82
CA GLU A 493 6.66 15.38 7.64
C GLU A 493 7.50 16.38 6.84
N CYS A 494 8.67 16.73 7.35
CA CYS A 494 9.59 17.66 6.73
C CYS A 494 10.97 17.04 6.55
N THR A 495 11.65 17.40 5.46
CA THR A 495 13.07 17.11 5.24
C THR A 495 13.86 18.43 5.17
N VAL A 496 15.18 18.35 5.11
CA VAL A 496 16.04 19.53 4.90
C VAL A 496 16.64 19.46 3.52
N ALA A 497 16.44 20.52 2.74
CA ALA A 497 17.11 20.73 1.47
C ALA A 497 17.57 22.18 1.38
N ASP A 498 18.78 22.39 0.87
CA ASP A 498 19.43 23.71 0.77
C ASP A 498 19.53 24.43 2.13
N GLY A 499 19.68 23.68 3.22
CA GLY A 499 19.81 24.21 4.58
C GLY A 499 18.52 24.70 5.22
N ALA A 500 17.35 24.48 4.59
CA ALA A 500 16.04 24.85 5.11
C ALA A 500 15.08 23.66 5.16
N TRP A 501 14.13 23.68 6.09
CA TRP A 501 13.05 22.70 6.15
C TRP A 501 12.12 22.84 4.93
N LYS A 502 11.84 21.72 4.27
CA LYS A 502 10.86 21.59 3.20
C LYS A 502 9.79 20.58 3.61
N PHE A 503 8.54 20.91 3.29
CA PHE A 503 7.39 20.04 3.49
C PHE A 503 7.48 18.84 2.54
N LEU A 504 7.21 17.65 3.06
CA LEU A 504 7.05 16.43 2.27
C LEU A 504 5.58 16.04 2.15
N ARG A 505 4.90 15.82 3.28
CA ARG A 505 3.50 15.37 3.32
C ARG A 505 2.83 15.61 4.67
N GLU A 506 1.51 15.47 4.71
CA GLU A 506 0.74 15.38 5.95
C GLU A 506 0.84 13.97 6.55
N ARG A 507 0.93 13.86 7.88
CA ARG A 507 0.99 12.60 8.63
C ARG A 507 -0.32 12.35 9.36
N THR A 508 -1.35 11.96 8.61
CA THR A 508 -2.67 11.59 9.17
C THR A 508 -2.63 10.29 9.98
N ASP A 509 -1.59 9.47 9.82
CA ASP A 509 -1.34 8.24 10.56
C ASP A 509 -0.74 8.45 11.96
N LYS A 510 -0.38 9.69 12.30
CA LYS A 510 0.28 10.04 13.56
C LYS A 510 -0.60 10.87 14.47
N ASP A 511 -0.65 10.44 15.73
CA ASP A 511 -1.34 11.17 16.80
C ASP A 511 -0.45 12.24 17.48
N SER A 512 0.87 12.19 17.26
CA SER A 512 1.83 13.12 17.87
C SER A 512 3.09 13.36 17.01
N PRO A 513 3.69 14.55 17.07
CA PRO A 513 4.97 14.83 16.39
C PRO A 513 6.12 14.08 17.08
N ASN A 514 7.27 14.00 16.40
CA ASN A 514 8.45 13.35 16.97
C ASN A 514 8.92 14.04 18.26
N SER A 515 9.58 13.28 19.15
CA SER A 515 10.17 13.82 20.37
C SER A 515 11.34 14.74 20.07
N TYR A 516 11.62 15.67 20.99
CA TYR A 516 12.79 16.56 20.93
C TYR A 516 14.09 15.79 20.67
N GLN A 517 14.31 14.68 21.37
CA GLN A 517 15.50 13.86 21.19
C GLN A 517 15.59 13.28 19.77
N THR A 518 14.46 12.81 19.22
CA THR A 518 14.40 12.26 17.85
C THR A 518 14.68 13.36 16.83
N ALA A 519 14.01 14.50 16.94
CA ALA A 519 14.18 15.62 16.03
C ALA A 519 15.62 16.18 16.07
N GLN A 520 16.21 16.28 17.26
CA GLN A 520 17.60 16.74 17.43
C GLN A 520 18.58 15.74 16.80
N ALA A 521 18.39 14.43 17.01
CA ALA A 521 19.24 13.41 16.41
C ALA A 521 19.18 13.45 14.87
N VAL A 522 17.99 13.64 14.28
CA VAL A 522 17.84 13.79 12.82
C VAL A 522 18.46 15.10 12.34
N LYS A 523 18.26 16.21 13.04
CA LYS A 523 18.85 17.51 12.67
C LYS A 523 20.38 17.48 12.69
N GLU A 524 21.00 16.82 13.66
CA GLU A 524 22.45 16.59 13.68
C GLU A 524 22.90 15.66 12.54
N SER A 525 22.13 14.59 12.27
CA SER A 525 22.39 13.68 11.13
C SER A 525 22.27 14.40 9.77
N ILE A 526 21.45 15.45 9.68
CA ILE A 526 21.32 16.29 8.49
C ILE A 526 22.43 17.35 8.41
N ARG A 527 22.85 17.92 9.54
CA ARG A 527 23.91 18.94 9.61
C ARG A 527 25.28 18.39 9.28
N PHE A 528 25.57 17.18 9.76
CA PHE A 528 26.83 16.48 9.55
C PHE A 528 26.57 15.08 8.99
N PRO A 529 25.98 14.98 7.78
CA PRO A 529 25.53 13.71 7.25
C PRO A 529 26.71 12.79 7.01
N VAL A 530 26.57 11.53 7.42
CA VAL A 530 27.41 10.46 6.87
C VAL A 530 26.83 10.16 5.50
N THR A 531 27.46 10.66 4.44
CA THR A 531 27.01 10.37 3.07
C THR A 531 27.28 8.91 2.73
N GLN A 532 26.68 8.40 1.64
CA GLN A 532 27.00 7.06 1.15
C GLN A 532 28.51 6.93 0.87
N SER A 533 29.13 7.94 0.26
CA SER A 533 30.57 7.95 -0.01
C SER A 533 31.40 7.91 1.28
N ASP A 534 31.01 8.65 2.31
CA ASP A 534 31.68 8.62 3.63
C ASP A 534 31.61 7.21 4.25
N LEU A 535 30.41 6.60 4.24
CA LEU A 535 30.20 5.27 4.80
C LEU A 535 31.04 4.22 4.07
N LEU A 536 30.98 4.20 2.74
CA LEU A 536 31.73 3.23 1.93
C LEU A 536 33.24 3.38 2.12
N LYS A 537 33.74 4.62 2.17
CA LYS A 537 35.15 4.90 2.46
C LYS A 537 35.53 4.38 3.84
N PHE A 538 34.74 4.71 4.86
CA PHE A 538 35.01 4.29 6.24
C PHE A 538 35.05 2.77 6.37
N VAL A 539 34.05 2.08 5.84
CA VAL A 539 33.99 0.60 5.87
C VAL A 539 35.20 -0.01 5.15
N LYS A 540 35.63 0.57 4.03
CA LYS A 540 36.78 0.06 3.28
C LYS A 540 38.10 0.24 4.03
N GLU A 541 38.31 1.40 4.66
CA GLU A 541 39.60 1.83 5.22
C GLU A 541 39.76 1.53 6.72
N HIS A 542 38.66 1.46 7.48
CA HIS A 542 38.69 1.48 8.94
C HIS A 542 37.87 0.38 9.62
N SER A 543 37.16 -0.46 8.87
CA SER A 543 36.38 -1.56 9.46
C SER A 543 37.23 -2.46 10.36
N TYR A 544 36.66 -2.85 11.51
CA TYR A 544 37.25 -3.86 12.37
C TYR A 544 37.33 -5.19 11.60
N ARG A 545 38.54 -5.76 11.54
CA ARG A 545 38.79 -7.08 10.95
C ARG A 545 39.44 -7.95 12.01
N PRO A 546 38.76 -8.99 12.52
CA PRO A 546 39.39 -9.93 13.43
C PRO A 546 40.54 -10.62 12.69
N PHE A 547 41.70 -10.72 13.34
CA PHE A 547 42.90 -11.39 12.84
C PHE A 547 42.69 -12.88 12.58
#